data_AF-A0A1Y1Q485-F1
#
_entry.id   AF-A0A1Y1Q485-F1
#
_cell.length_a   1.000
_cell.length_b   1.000
_cell.length_c   1.000
_cell.angle_alpha   90.00
_cell.angle_beta   90.00
_cell.angle_gamma   90.00
#
_symmetry.space_group_name_H-M   'P 1'
#
loop_
_entity.id
_entity.type
_entity.pdbx_description
1 polymer ?
#
loop_
_entity_poly.entity_id
_entity_poly.type
_entity_poly.pdbx_seq_one_letter_code
_entity_poly.pdbx_strand_id
1 'polypeptide(L)' 'MRFTASLWQEGEWVVAQCLEVRVASQGYTEQEALDNLQEALELYFEPPCATILPRPYTLEVEIKHAA' A
#
# COMPACT_ATOMS: atom_id res chain seq x y z
N MET A 1 3.75 7.17 16.90
CA MET A 1 2.80 6.03 17.02
C MET A 1 3.57 4.73 16.79
N ARG A 2 3.01 3.55 17.06
CA ARG A 2 3.66 2.25 16.80
C ARG A 2 2.71 1.38 15.99
N PHE A 3 3.22 0.76 14.94
CA PHE A 3 2.48 -0.09 14.02
C PHE A 3 3.22 -1.41 13.82
N THR A 4 2.51 -2.41 13.32
CA THR A 4 3.04 -3.75 13.05
C THR A 4 2.95 -4.01 11.56
N ALA A 5 4.07 -4.38 10.94
CA ALA A 5 4.12 -4.74 9.52
C ALA A 5 4.28 -6.25 9.36
N SER A 6 3.54 -6.83 8.42
CA SER A 6 3.85 -8.15 7.86
C SER A 6 4.61 -7.98 6.56
N LEU A 7 5.59 -8.85 6.30
CA LEU A 7 6.41 -8.83 5.09
C LEU A 7 6.31 -10.16 4.34
N TRP A 8 6.25 -10.10 3.02
CA TRP A 8 6.39 -11.28 2.15
C TRP A 8 6.99 -10.90 0.80
N GLN A 9 7.55 -11.90 0.11
CA GLN A 9 8.09 -11.74 -1.24
C GLN A 9 6.99 -11.96 -2.29
N GLU A 10 6.91 -11.08 -3.27
CA GLU A 10 6.04 -11.19 -4.45
C GLU A 10 6.84 -10.88 -5.73
N GLY A 11 7.32 -11.95 -6.39
CA GLY A 11 8.25 -11.82 -7.52
C GLY A 11 9.56 -11.18 -7.07
N GLU A 12 9.94 -10.06 -7.70
CA GLU A 12 11.14 -9.27 -7.36
C GLU A 12 10.90 -8.26 -6.23
N TRP A 13 9.66 -8.13 -5.74
CA TRP A 13 9.28 -7.16 -4.72
C TRP A 13 9.14 -7.80 -3.35
N VAL A 14 9.53 -7.06 -2.32
CA VAL A 14 9.09 -7.28 -0.94
C VAL A 14 7.90 -6.38 -0.68
N VAL A 15 6.79 -6.95 -0.22
CA VAL A 15 5.59 -6.22 0.19
C VAL A 15 5.57 -6.08 1.71
N ALA A 16 5.33 -4.87 2.21
CA ALA A 16 5.11 -4.58 3.61
C ALA A 16 3.68 -4.07 3.83
N GLN A 17 2.91 -4.76 4.67
CA GLN A 17 1.52 -4.41 4.99
C GLN A 17 1.37 -4.08 6.47
N CYS A 18 0.80 -2.90 6.75
CA CYS A 18 0.38 -2.52 8.10
C CYS A 18 -0.82 -3.38 8.53
N LEU A 19 -0.78 -3.93 9.74
CA LEU A 19 -1.87 -4.79 10.24
C LEU A 19 -3.01 -3.97 10.86
N GLU A 20 -2.72 -2.75 11.32
CA GLU A 20 -3.69 -1.91 12.00
C GLU A 20 -4.54 -1.06 11.04
N VAL A 21 -4.04 -0.77 9.83
CA VAL A 21 -4.75 0.01 8.81
C VAL A 21 -4.55 -0.60 7.42
N ARG A 22 -5.44 -0.28 6.47
CA ARG A 22 -5.40 -0.81 5.10
C ARG A 22 -4.37 -0.09 4.22
N VAL A 23 -3.14 0.01 4.72
CA VAL A 23 -2.00 0.60 4.02
C VAL A 23 -0.94 -0.48 3.81
N ALA A 24 -0.45 -0.58 2.59
CA ALA A 24 0.67 -1.41 2.24
C ALA A 24 1.61 -0.62 1.32
N SER A 25 2.86 -1.04 1.30
CA SER A 25 3.88 -0.52 0.39
C SER A 25 4.79 -1.66 -0.06
N GLN A 26 5.70 -1.38 -0.99
CA GLN A 26 6.63 -2.35 -1.52
C GLN A 26 7.99 -1.73 -1.82
N GLY A 27 9.02 -2.58 -1.86
CA GLY A 27 10.38 -2.21 -2.24
C GLY A 27 11.15 -3.44 -2.76
N TYR A 28 12.32 -3.25 -3.34
CA TYR A 28 13.18 -4.36 -3.78
C TYR A 28 13.91 -5.03 -2.61
N THR A 29 13.89 -4.41 -1.43
CA THR A 29 14.44 -4.96 -0.18
C THR A 29 13.43 -4.80 0.96
N GLU A 30 13.58 -5.58 2.04
CA GLU A 30 12.76 -5.43 3.24
C GLU A 30 12.84 -4.02 3.84
N GLN A 31 14.04 -3.44 3.87
CA GLN A 31 14.25 -2.08 4.40
C GLN A 31 13.52 -1.05 3.54
N GLU A 32 13.65 -1.12 2.22
CA GLU A 32 12.97 -0.20 1.31
C GLU A 32 11.45 -0.32 1.42
N ALA A 33 10.91 -1.55 1.52
CA ALA A 33 9.48 -1.75 1.70
C ALA A 33 8.97 -1.15 3.03
N LEU A 34 9.76 -1.24 4.10
CA LEU A 34 9.45 -0.65 5.40
C LEU A 34 9.55 0.88 5.40
N ASP A 35 10.57 1.45 4.76
CA ASP A 35 10.75 2.90 4.62
C ASP A 35 9.59 3.49 3.81
N ASN A 36 9.23 2.86 2.68
CA ASN A 36 8.08 3.28 1.88
C ASN A 36 6.75 3.09 2.63
N LEU A 37 6.63 2.07 3.50
CA LEU A 37 5.44 1.88 4.34
C LEU A 37 5.35 2.99 5.40
N GLN A 38 6.47 3.43 5.96
CA GLN A 38 6.51 4.56 6.88
C GLN A 38 5.95 5.83 6.23
N GLU A 39 6.46 6.21 5.06
CA GLU A 39 5.97 7.39 4.34
C GLU A 39 4.47 7.29 4.01
N ALA A 40 4.02 6.11 3.56
CA ALA A 40 2.61 5.87 3.27
C ALA A 40 1.71 6.01 4.50
N LEU A 41 2.18 5.56 5.67
CA LEU A 41 1.46 5.73 6.93
C LEU A 41 1.43 7.19 7.38
N GLU A 42 2.53 7.92 7.24
CA GLU A 42 2.59 9.36 7.53
C GLU A 42 1.55 10.12 6.68
N LEU A 43 1.53 9.88 5.37
CA LEU A 43 0.55 10.48 4.45
C LEU A 43 -0.90 10.06 4.77
N TYR A 44 -1.13 8.81 5.18
CA TYR A 44 -2.48 8.31 5.50
C TYR A 44 -3.14 9.07 6.66
N PHE A 45 -2.35 9.53 7.64
CA PHE A 45 -2.86 10.27 8.80
C PHE A 45 -2.86 11.79 8.60
N GLU A 46 -2.31 12.29 7.50
CA GLU A 46 -2.41 13.70 7.13
C GLU A 46 -3.83 14.05 6.64
N PRO A 47 -4.36 15.24 6.98
CA PRO A 47 -5.63 15.71 6.43
C PRO A 47 -5.56 15.77 4.90
N PRO A 48 -6.56 15.22 4.18
CA PRO A 48 -6.53 15.21 2.73
C PRO A 48 -6.62 16.64 2.19
N CYS A 49 -5.64 17.02 1.37
CA CYS A 49 -5.62 18.29 0.64
C CYS A 49 -5.65 18.02 -0.86
N ALA A 50 -6.85 18.01 -1.44
CA ALA A 50 -7.00 17.80 -2.88
C ALA A 50 -6.58 19.07 -3.63
N THR A 51 -5.47 19.01 -4.35
CA THR A 51 -5.05 20.07 -5.29
C THR A 51 -5.56 19.84 -6.71
N ILE A 52 -5.98 18.61 -7.01
CA ILE A 52 -6.48 18.18 -8.32
C ILE A 52 -7.72 17.31 -8.10
N LEU A 53 -8.81 17.62 -8.80
CA LEU A 53 -10.01 16.79 -8.77
C LEU A 53 -9.83 15.55 -9.67
N PRO A 54 -10.00 14.32 -9.14
CA PRO A 54 -9.86 13.12 -9.95
C PRO A 54 -11.01 13.00 -10.95
N ARG A 55 -10.74 12.36 -12.10
CA ARG A 55 -11.78 11.96 -13.07
C ARG A 55 -12.21 10.53 -12.77
N PRO A 56 -13.47 10.27 -12.41
CA PRO A 56 -13.94 8.92 -12.17
C PRO A 56 -14.06 8.14 -13.50
N TYR A 57 -13.64 6.88 -13.49
CA TYR A 57 -13.83 5.92 -14.58
C TYR A 57 -14.58 4.69 -14.05
N THR A 58 -15.50 4.16 -14.84
CA THR A 58 -16.21 2.90 -14.52
C THR A 58 -15.67 1.81 -15.44
N LEU A 59 -15.39 0.63 -14.87
CA LEU A 59 -14.92 -0.55 -15.58
C LEU A 59 -15.69 -1.79 -15.10
N GLU A 60 -16.00 -2.68 -16.04
CA GLU A 60 -16.52 -4.02 -15.76
C GLU A 60 -15.38 -5.03 -15.88
N VAL A 61 -15.28 -5.95 -14.92
CA VAL A 61 -14.22 -6.98 -14.91
C VAL A 61 -14.82 -8.35 -14.61
N GLU A 62 -14.32 -9.37 -15.31
CA GLU A 62 -14.61 -10.78 -15.00
C GLU A 62 -13.61 -11.32 -13.99
N ILE A 63 -14.09 -11.84 -12.85
CA ILE A 63 -13.24 -12.49 -11.87
C ILE A 63 -13.14 -13.98 -12.19
N LYS A 64 -11.98 -14.42 -12.68
CA LYS A 64 -11.64 -15.84 -12.80
C LYS A 64 -10.92 -16.26 -11.52
N HIS A 65 -11.53 -17.15 -10.74
CA HIS A 65 -10.85 -17.75 -9.59
C HIS A 65 -9.76 -18.70 -10.09
N ALA A 66 -8.54 -18.56 -9.55
CA ALA A 66 -7.54 -19.61 -9.63
C ALA A 66 -7.90 -20.65 -8.54
N ALA A 67 -8.13 -21.89 -8.97
CA ALA A 67 -8.34 -23.03 -8.07
C ALA A 67 -7.03 -23.52 -7.45
#